data_AF-A0A537L955-F1
#
_entry.id   AF-A0A537L955-F1
#
_cell.length_a   1.000
_cell.length_b   1.000
_cell.length_c   1.000
_cell.angle_alpha   90.00
_cell.angle_beta   90.00
_cell.angle_gamma   90.00
#
_symmetry.space_group_name_H-M   'P 1'
#
loop_
_entity.id
_entity.type
_entity.pdbx_description
1 polymer ?
#
loop_
_entity_poly.entity_id
_entity_poly.type
_entity_poly.pdbx_seq_one_letter_code
_entity_poly.pdbx_strand_id
1 'polypeptide(L)'
;MLYLRIRRSICCATRRPQTCNGDGIGPLYPTPLFAGAGFARAGKEEASSMYCFQSDGIDRRVASPSWHSLSLLLVACATPAGAQSSPAASSLETRITEAAQTLGQDRRFAEIAPPGNLGLVEFVGGNVLFALAHEMGHVAMTELGLTVLGREEDAADGFATLLGLKMGNAFALGVLENTAAGWFLSDQRNRSNGIHLAFFDQHGLDQQRAYNIVCLMVGSDIEKFRSLANRVGMPEARQQSCAGDYSNASWSWNKALEPHRRGPETPQTKINIIYEPGGPNAELEAVFRHLRMLESVADYASSQFAWRAELSLEMQTCGSPDAGWYPEIRKVIVCYELAADFAQLYLEYGDKQRPPPPFAWKRLN
;
A
#
# COMPACT_ATOMS: atom_id res chain seq x y z
N MET A 1 4.23 -31.97 -32.61
CA MET A 1 4.66 -32.15 -34.03
C MET A 1 3.79 -31.22 -34.85
N LEU A 2 4.26 -30.19 -35.55
CA LEU A 2 5.34 -30.12 -36.53
C LEU A 2 5.93 -28.69 -36.51
N TYR A 3 7.24 -28.59 -36.69
CA TYR A 3 8.08 -27.38 -36.69
C TYR A 3 7.93 -26.54 -37.96
N LEU A 4 8.08 -25.21 -37.86
CA LEU A 4 8.68 -24.40 -38.93
C LEU A 4 9.43 -23.17 -38.39
N ARG A 5 10.75 -23.19 -38.63
CA ARG A 5 11.77 -22.17 -38.36
C ARG A 5 11.67 -21.02 -39.36
N ILE A 6 11.89 -19.78 -38.91
CA ILE A 6 12.39 -18.68 -39.76
C ILE A 6 13.61 -18.04 -39.09
N ARG A 7 14.69 -17.92 -39.87
CA ARG A 7 16.05 -17.50 -39.51
C ARG A 7 16.16 -15.99 -39.26
N ARG A 8 16.88 -15.59 -38.21
CA ARG A 8 17.47 -14.24 -38.07
C ARG A 8 18.87 -14.24 -38.69
N SER A 9 19.14 -13.29 -39.59
CA SER A 9 20.47 -13.07 -40.17
C SER A 9 21.27 -12.10 -39.29
N ILE A 10 22.44 -12.57 -38.88
CA ILE A 10 23.51 -11.81 -38.22
C ILE A 10 24.40 -11.21 -39.33
N CYS A 11 24.69 -9.92 -39.25
CA CYS A 11 25.84 -9.34 -39.94
C CYS A 11 26.71 -8.62 -38.91
N CYS A 12 27.85 -9.25 -38.61
CA CYS A 12 28.96 -8.69 -37.86
C CYS A 12 29.96 -8.19 -38.91
N ALA A 13 30.35 -6.92 -38.88
CA ALA A 13 31.44 -6.40 -39.69
C ALA A 13 32.41 -5.62 -38.80
N THR A 14 33.65 -6.07 -38.78
CA THR A 14 34.81 -5.50 -38.09
C THR A 14 35.64 -4.68 -39.10
N ARG A 15 36.07 -3.45 -38.74
CA ARG A 15 37.42 -2.86 -38.97
C ARG A 15 37.49 -1.37 -38.56
N ARG A 16 38.72 -0.96 -38.26
CA ARG A 16 39.28 0.23 -37.56
C ARG A 16 38.96 1.63 -38.14
N PRO A 17 39.25 2.72 -37.38
CA PRO A 17 38.82 4.09 -37.71
C PRO A 17 39.77 4.82 -38.65
N GLN A 18 39.20 5.67 -39.52
CA GLN A 18 39.92 6.71 -40.26
C GLN A 18 39.35 8.08 -39.87
N THR A 19 40.26 8.97 -39.49
CA THR A 19 40.04 10.41 -39.29
C THR A 19 39.87 11.12 -40.63
N CYS A 20 38.87 11.99 -40.77
CA CYS A 20 38.86 13.07 -41.75
C CYS A 20 38.22 14.33 -41.13
N ASN A 21 39.01 15.41 -41.08
CA ASN A 21 38.59 16.79 -40.91
C ASN A 21 37.81 17.28 -42.14
N GLY A 22 36.97 18.30 -41.97
CA GLY A 22 36.58 19.19 -43.07
C GLY A 22 35.18 19.81 -42.97
N ASP A 23 35.16 21.04 -42.45
CA ASP A 23 34.37 22.19 -42.88
C ASP A 23 32.83 22.14 -42.94
N GLY A 24 32.22 22.94 -42.05
CA GLY A 24 31.42 24.08 -42.52
C GLY A 24 29.92 24.07 -42.25
N ILE A 25 29.49 25.19 -41.64
CA ILE A 25 28.15 25.80 -41.67
C ILE A 25 27.18 25.37 -40.54
N GLY A 26 27.20 26.14 -39.43
CA GLY A 26 26.01 26.39 -38.59
C GLY A 26 25.11 27.46 -39.23
N PRO A 27 23.88 27.72 -38.75
CA PRO A 27 23.63 28.41 -37.47
C PRO A 27 22.39 27.83 -36.72
N LEU A 28 21.86 28.25 -35.56
CA LEU A 28 22.07 29.26 -34.49
C LEU A 28 21.01 28.87 -33.43
N TYR A 29 21.33 28.75 -32.14
CA TYR A 29 20.42 29.12 -31.03
C TYR A 29 21.24 29.41 -29.76
N PRO A 30 20.80 30.34 -28.89
CA PRO A 30 21.69 31.06 -27.97
C PRO A 30 21.79 30.42 -26.58
N THR A 31 22.98 30.54 -26.00
CA THR A 31 23.22 30.48 -24.55
C THR A 31 23.52 31.88 -24.03
N PRO A 32 23.18 32.21 -22.77
CA PRO A 32 23.81 33.31 -22.07
C PRO A 32 25.02 32.80 -21.26
N LEU A 33 26.14 33.48 -21.48
CA LEU A 33 27.37 33.45 -20.70
C LEU A 33 27.21 34.32 -19.44
N PHE A 34 27.73 33.83 -18.32
CA PHE A 34 28.45 34.68 -17.37
C PHE A 34 29.79 34.02 -17.06
N ALA A 35 30.87 34.79 -17.26
CA ALA A 35 32.25 34.41 -17.06
C ALA A 35 32.81 35.03 -15.78
N GLY A 36 33.62 34.23 -15.08
CA GLY A 36 34.84 34.68 -14.38
C GLY A 36 34.78 34.62 -12.86
N ALA A 37 35.80 34.18 -12.11
CA ALA A 37 37.21 33.95 -12.41
C ALA A 37 37.74 32.78 -11.57
N GLY A 38 38.78 32.11 -12.05
CA GLY A 38 39.44 31.01 -11.34
C GLY A 38 40.52 31.46 -10.35
N PHE A 39 40.89 30.56 -9.45
CA PHE A 39 42.25 30.39 -8.94
C PHE A 39 42.48 28.93 -8.59
N ALA A 40 43.72 28.47 -8.80
CA ALA A 40 44.12 27.07 -8.89
C ALA A 40 44.69 26.49 -7.60
N ARG A 41 44.59 25.14 -7.52
CA ARG A 41 45.53 24.13 -7.00
C ARG A 41 45.70 23.87 -5.48
N ALA A 42 45.31 22.64 -5.14
CA ALA A 42 46.03 21.55 -4.44
C ALA A 42 46.47 21.72 -2.96
N GLY A 43 46.02 20.76 -2.13
CA GLY A 43 46.62 20.41 -0.85
C GLY A 43 45.90 19.23 -0.19
N LYS A 44 46.62 18.13 0.04
CA LYS A 44 46.24 16.99 0.88
C LYS A 44 46.20 17.42 2.36
N GLU A 45 45.32 16.85 3.18
CA GLU A 45 45.62 16.05 4.39
C GLU A 45 44.40 15.85 5.29
N GLU A 46 44.45 14.76 6.03
CA GLU A 46 43.48 14.18 6.95
C GLU A 46 43.16 15.08 8.16
N ALA A 47 41.96 14.95 8.72
CA ALA A 47 41.76 14.74 10.16
C ALA A 47 40.27 14.55 10.49
N SER A 48 39.98 13.42 11.15
CA SER A 48 38.76 13.14 11.90
C SER A 48 38.42 14.27 12.88
N SER A 49 37.15 14.64 12.98
CA SER A 49 36.60 15.13 14.25
C SER A 49 35.15 14.70 14.42
N MET A 50 35.00 13.79 15.37
CA MET A 50 33.80 13.22 15.93
C MET A 50 33.11 14.31 16.78
N TYR A 51 31.91 14.74 16.41
CA TYR A 51 31.10 15.61 17.27
C TYR A 51 30.15 14.76 18.11
N CYS A 52 30.53 14.55 19.37
CA CYS A 52 29.65 14.08 20.43
C CYS A 52 28.73 15.24 20.85
N PHE A 53 27.41 15.03 20.80
CA PHE A 53 26.43 15.91 21.44
C PHE A 53 26.32 15.54 22.92
N GLN A 54 26.73 16.44 23.81
CA GLN A 54 26.46 16.38 25.24
C GLN A 54 25.04 16.91 25.51
N SER A 55 24.21 16.10 26.16
CA SER A 55 22.91 16.52 26.69
C SER A 55 23.08 16.99 28.14
N ASP A 56 22.92 18.29 28.39
CA ASP A 56 22.84 18.81 29.75
C ASP A 56 21.49 18.45 30.38
N GLY A 57 21.57 17.75 31.52
CA GLY A 57 20.44 17.31 32.32
C GLY A 57 19.78 18.47 33.07
N ILE A 58 18.45 18.54 33.00
CA ILE A 58 17.64 19.45 33.83
C ILE A 58 17.22 18.69 35.09
N ASP A 59 17.78 19.14 36.20
CA ASP A 59 17.48 18.75 37.59
C ASP A 59 16.05 19.19 37.96
N ARG A 60 15.16 18.23 38.28
CA ARG A 60 13.83 18.51 38.84
C ARG A 60 13.77 18.02 40.29
N ARG A 61 13.91 18.96 41.21
CA ARG A 61 13.56 18.77 42.63
C ARG A 61 12.05 18.66 42.77
N VAL A 62 11.59 17.53 43.30
CA VAL A 62 10.20 17.28 43.69
C VAL A 62 10.03 17.72 45.15
N ALA A 63 9.16 18.70 45.37
CA ALA A 63 8.63 19.03 46.69
C ALA A 63 7.20 18.50 46.80
N SER A 64 6.95 17.63 47.77
CA SER A 64 5.63 17.14 48.16
C SER A 64 4.89 18.17 49.03
N PRO A 65 3.57 18.31 48.88
CA PRO A 65 2.74 18.66 50.03
C PRO A 65 1.63 17.65 50.32
N SER A 66 1.33 17.65 51.60
CA SER A 66 0.42 16.84 52.40
C SER A 66 -1.02 16.79 51.90
N TRP A 67 -1.59 15.62 52.18
CA TRP A 67 -2.99 15.27 52.02
C TRP A 67 -3.86 16.15 52.93
N HIS A 68 -5.11 16.41 52.51
CA HIS A 68 -6.36 16.53 53.27
C HIS A 68 -7.31 17.42 52.46
N SER A 69 -8.25 16.81 51.74
CA SER A 69 -9.63 17.29 51.51
C SER A 69 -10.29 16.37 50.47
N LEU A 70 -11.11 15.44 50.97
CA LEU A 70 -12.06 14.70 50.16
C LEU A 70 -13.04 15.69 49.52
N SER A 71 -13.08 15.71 48.20
CA SER A 71 -14.24 16.23 47.46
C SER A 71 -14.61 15.18 46.43
N LEU A 72 -15.81 14.63 46.56
CA LEU A 72 -16.45 13.78 45.58
C LEU A 72 -16.48 14.51 44.23
N LEU A 73 -15.61 14.11 43.31
CA LEU A 73 -15.89 14.23 41.88
C LEU A 73 -16.26 12.84 41.39
N LEU A 74 -17.54 12.68 41.09
CA LEU A 74 -18.04 11.63 40.19
C LEU A 74 -17.35 11.82 38.84
N VAL A 75 -16.19 11.20 38.68
CA VAL A 75 -15.67 10.90 37.35
C VAL A 75 -16.61 9.84 36.80
N ALA A 76 -17.58 10.27 36.02
CA ALA A 76 -18.21 9.38 35.07
C ALA A 76 -17.07 8.79 34.24
N CYS A 77 -16.75 7.52 34.48
CA CYS A 77 -15.97 6.73 33.55
C CYS A 77 -16.77 6.76 32.25
N ALA A 78 -16.44 7.72 31.37
CA ALA A 78 -16.71 7.57 29.97
C ALA A 78 -15.94 6.31 29.59
N THR A 79 -16.66 5.21 29.47
CA THR A 79 -16.16 4.05 28.76
C THR A 79 -15.57 4.57 27.46
N PRO A 80 -14.34 4.17 27.07
CA PRO A 80 -13.88 4.49 25.73
C PRO A 80 -14.99 3.96 24.81
N ALA A 81 -15.62 4.86 24.07
CA ALA A 81 -16.63 4.50 23.09
C ALA A 81 -15.98 3.40 22.25
N GLY A 82 -16.46 2.17 22.40
CA GLY A 82 -15.95 1.04 21.63
C GLY A 82 -16.00 1.48 20.17
N ALA A 83 -14.89 1.28 19.45
CA ALA A 83 -14.74 1.67 18.06
C ALA A 83 -15.94 1.13 17.26
N GLN A 84 -16.97 1.97 17.10
CA GLN A 84 -18.13 1.62 16.29
C GLN A 84 -17.63 1.66 14.85
N SER A 85 -17.75 0.53 14.16
CA SER A 85 -17.44 0.44 12.74
C SER A 85 -18.26 1.49 12.00
N SER A 86 -17.64 2.13 11.00
CA SER A 86 -18.38 3.03 10.11
C SER A 86 -19.53 2.24 9.45
N PRO A 87 -20.73 2.83 9.28
CA PRO A 87 -21.86 2.17 8.62
C PRO A 87 -21.50 1.59 7.24
N ALA A 88 -20.57 2.24 6.51
CA ALA A 88 -20.08 1.73 5.24
C ALA A 88 -19.31 0.41 5.41
N ALA A 89 -18.42 0.34 6.39
CA ALA A 89 -17.59 -0.85 6.67
C ALA A 89 -18.43 -2.06 7.13
N SER A 90 -19.39 -1.85 8.04
CA SER A 90 -20.28 -2.93 8.49
C SER A 90 -21.18 -3.46 7.37
N SER A 91 -21.62 -2.57 6.47
CA SER A 91 -22.42 -2.96 5.32
C SER A 91 -21.61 -3.76 4.30
N LEU A 92 -20.33 -3.42 4.09
CA LEU A 92 -19.44 -4.12 3.17
C LEU A 92 -19.08 -5.52 3.71
N GLU A 93 -18.75 -5.62 4.99
CA GLU A 93 -18.50 -6.90 5.68
C GLU A 93 -19.68 -7.88 5.52
N THR A 94 -20.90 -7.37 5.69
CA THR A 94 -22.12 -8.17 5.53
C THR A 94 -22.25 -8.69 4.10
N ARG A 95 -22.07 -7.82 3.09
CA ARG A 95 -22.16 -8.20 1.68
C ARG A 95 -21.06 -9.17 1.25
N ILE A 96 -19.84 -9.05 1.80
CA ILE A 96 -18.76 -10.02 1.55
C ILE A 96 -19.12 -11.38 2.11
N THR A 97 -19.67 -11.43 3.33
CA THR A 97 -20.13 -12.67 3.96
C THR A 97 -21.25 -13.33 3.15
N GLU A 98 -22.23 -12.54 2.71
CA GLU A 98 -23.35 -13.00 1.86
C GLU A 98 -22.87 -13.48 0.49
N ALA A 99 -21.95 -12.75 -0.14
CA ALA A 99 -21.35 -13.15 -1.41
C ALA A 99 -20.57 -14.47 -1.25
N ALA A 100 -19.81 -14.65 -0.16
CA ALA A 100 -19.10 -15.90 0.10
C ALA A 100 -20.05 -17.10 0.25
N GLN A 101 -21.19 -16.90 0.92
CA GLN A 101 -22.22 -17.94 1.06
C GLN A 101 -22.90 -18.26 -0.27
N THR A 102 -23.17 -17.24 -1.09
CA THR A 102 -23.91 -17.36 -2.35
C THR A 102 -23.04 -17.92 -3.47
N LEU A 103 -21.78 -17.46 -3.59
CA LEU A 103 -20.80 -17.94 -4.55
C LEU A 103 -20.52 -19.43 -4.37
N GLY A 104 -20.48 -19.89 -3.12
CA GLY A 104 -20.33 -21.31 -2.82
C GLY A 104 -21.53 -22.18 -3.24
N GLN A 105 -22.68 -21.60 -3.61
CA GLN A 105 -23.86 -22.36 -4.05
C GLN A 105 -24.09 -22.30 -5.56
N ASP A 106 -23.43 -21.37 -6.27
CA ASP A 106 -23.63 -21.15 -7.69
C ASP A 106 -22.58 -21.90 -8.52
N ARG A 107 -23.05 -22.84 -9.34
CA ARG A 107 -22.20 -23.68 -10.21
C ARG A 107 -21.32 -22.88 -11.18
N ARG A 108 -21.69 -21.64 -11.52
CA ARG A 108 -20.91 -20.77 -12.39
C ARG A 108 -19.59 -20.35 -11.75
N PHE A 109 -19.61 -20.14 -10.44
CA PHE A 109 -18.44 -19.70 -9.67
C PHE A 109 -17.66 -20.86 -9.04
N ALA A 110 -18.02 -22.11 -9.33
CA ALA A 110 -17.42 -23.29 -8.72
C ALA A 110 -15.90 -23.44 -9.02
N GLU A 111 -15.44 -22.88 -10.15
CA GLU A 111 -14.01 -22.82 -10.51
C GLU A 111 -13.26 -21.71 -9.77
N ILE A 112 -13.94 -20.59 -9.47
CA ILE A 112 -13.36 -19.40 -8.82
C ILE A 112 -13.43 -19.53 -7.29
N ALA A 113 -14.46 -20.16 -6.75
CA ALA A 113 -14.66 -20.36 -5.32
C ALA A 113 -15.39 -21.69 -5.05
N PRO A 114 -14.66 -22.77 -4.69
CA PRO A 114 -15.29 -24.01 -4.25
C PRO A 114 -16.27 -23.74 -3.09
N PRO A 115 -17.42 -24.44 -3.05
CA PRO A 115 -18.43 -24.28 -2.00
C PRO A 115 -17.83 -24.20 -0.59
N GLY A 116 -18.06 -23.09 0.13
CA GLY A 116 -17.66 -22.93 1.52
C GLY A 116 -16.23 -22.42 1.77
N ASN A 117 -15.51 -21.90 0.75
CA ASN A 117 -14.19 -21.30 0.94
C ASN A 117 -14.28 -19.79 1.27
N LEU A 118 -14.83 -19.46 2.44
CA LEU A 118 -14.93 -18.08 2.95
C LEU A 118 -13.58 -17.35 2.88
N GLY A 119 -12.49 -18.04 3.24
CA GLY A 119 -11.14 -17.47 3.22
C GLY A 119 -10.68 -17.00 1.84
N LEU A 120 -11.10 -17.65 0.76
CA LEU A 120 -10.77 -17.19 -0.60
C LEU A 120 -11.48 -15.88 -0.95
N VAL A 121 -12.77 -15.76 -0.61
CA VAL A 121 -13.54 -14.54 -0.88
C VAL A 121 -13.03 -13.38 -0.02
N GLU A 122 -12.70 -13.64 1.25
CA GLU A 122 -12.08 -12.66 2.14
C GLU A 122 -10.68 -12.26 1.66
N PHE A 123 -9.89 -13.20 1.13
CA PHE A 123 -8.56 -12.92 0.61
C PHE A 123 -8.62 -12.07 -0.66
N VAL A 124 -9.44 -12.47 -1.64
CA VAL A 124 -9.61 -11.73 -2.91
C VAL A 124 -10.22 -10.37 -2.65
N GLY A 125 -11.36 -10.33 -1.95
CA GLY A 125 -12.04 -9.08 -1.63
C GLY A 125 -11.18 -8.14 -0.78
N GLY A 126 -10.43 -8.69 0.18
CA GLY A 126 -9.52 -7.92 1.03
C GLY A 126 -8.36 -7.32 0.24
N ASN A 127 -7.67 -8.10 -0.59
CA ASN A 127 -6.54 -7.58 -1.38
C ASN A 127 -7.01 -6.57 -2.44
N VAL A 128 -8.17 -6.78 -3.08
CA VAL A 128 -8.75 -5.79 -4.02
C VAL A 128 -9.16 -4.52 -3.28
N LEU A 129 -9.75 -4.62 -2.09
CA LEU A 129 -10.10 -3.46 -1.28
C LEU A 129 -8.85 -2.70 -0.82
N PHE A 130 -7.77 -3.40 -0.46
CA PHE A 130 -6.50 -2.77 -0.11
C PHE A 130 -5.88 -2.07 -1.32
N ALA A 131 -5.85 -2.70 -2.50
CA ALA A 131 -5.37 -2.07 -3.73
C ALA A 131 -6.18 -0.81 -4.06
N LEU A 132 -7.50 -0.87 -3.97
CA LEU A 132 -8.36 0.31 -4.14
C LEU A 132 -8.07 1.40 -3.11
N ALA A 133 -7.83 1.04 -1.84
CA ALA A 133 -7.45 1.99 -0.81
C ALA A 133 -6.05 2.59 -1.03
N HIS A 134 -5.12 1.80 -1.58
CA HIS A 134 -3.79 2.24 -2.00
C HIS A 134 -3.90 3.30 -3.10
N GLU A 135 -4.72 3.06 -4.13
CA GLU A 135 -4.97 4.06 -5.18
C GLU A 135 -5.65 5.32 -4.63
N MET A 136 -6.53 5.19 -3.62
CA MET A 136 -7.07 6.35 -2.91
C MET A 136 -6.01 7.12 -2.11
N GLY A 137 -4.90 6.48 -1.74
CA GLY A 137 -3.72 7.13 -1.21
C GLY A 137 -3.05 8.02 -2.26
N HIS A 138 -2.88 7.52 -3.48
CA HIS A 138 -2.40 8.32 -4.63
C HIS A 138 -3.32 9.50 -4.92
N VAL A 139 -4.64 9.28 -4.96
CA VAL A 139 -5.64 10.35 -5.08
C VAL A 139 -5.47 11.40 -3.98
N ALA A 140 -5.31 10.98 -2.73
CA ALA A 140 -5.09 11.91 -1.62
C ALA A 140 -3.83 12.75 -1.82
N MET A 141 -2.72 12.13 -2.24
CA MET A 141 -1.46 12.83 -2.49
C MET A 141 -1.60 13.85 -3.63
N THR A 142 -2.17 13.47 -4.77
CA THR A 142 -2.24 14.35 -5.93
C THR A 142 -3.34 15.40 -5.82
N GLU A 143 -4.59 15.01 -5.48
CA GLU A 143 -5.74 15.92 -5.52
C GLU A 143 -5.73 16.91 -4.34
N LEU A 144 -5.21 16.49 -3.18
CA LEU A 144 -5.06 17.40 -2.03
C LEU A 144 -3.74 18.16 -2.06
N GLY A 145 -2.81 17.78 -2.96
CA GLY A 145 -1.51 18.41 -3.13
C GLY A 145 -0.61 18.20 -1.92
N LEU A 146 -0.51 16.95 -1.46
CA LEU A 146 0.32 16.57 -0.33
C LEU A 146 1.76 16.33 -0.80
N THR A 147 2.73 16.77 0.00
CA THR A 147 4.15 16.55 -0.29
C THR A 147 4.54 15.11 0.05
N VAL A 148 5.20 14.42 -0.89
CA VAL A 148 5.82 13.11 -0.68
C VAL A 148 7.33 13.28 -0.59
N LEU A 149 7.92 12.97 0.57
CA LEU A 149 9.38 13.09 0.82
C LEU A 149 10.13 11.76 0.69
N GLY A 150 9.43 10.67 0.42
CA GLY A 150 9.96 9.31 0.32
C GLY A 150 9.47 8.60 -0.94
N ARG A 151 9.33 7.27 -0.88
CA ARG A 151 8.72 6.48 -1.95
C ARG A 151 7.21 6.65 -1.90
N GLU A 152 6.62 7.06 -3.00
CA GLU A 152 5.18 7.32 -3.12
C GLU A 152 4.36 6.06 -2.86
N GLU A 153 4.78 4.92 -3.40
CA GLU A 153 4.11 3.62 -3.19
C GLU A 153 4.09 3.19 -1.72
N ASP A 154 5.18 3.43 -0.98
CA ASP A 154 5.24 3.11 0.45
C ASP A 154 4.30 4.02 1.25
N ALA A 155 4.13 5.28 0.80
CA ALA A 155 3.18 6.21 1.39
C ALA A 155 1.74 5.75 1.13
N ALA A 156 1.41 5.31 -0.09
CA ALA A 156 0.10 4.77 -0.46
C ALA A 156 -0.25 3.48 0.29
N ASP A 157 0.70 2.53 0.43
CA ASP A 157 0.54 1.35 1.30
C ASP A 157 0.31 1.76 2.77
N GLY A 158 1.06 2.75 3.24
CA GLY A 158 0.90 3.32 4.57
C GLY A 158 -0.49 3.93 4.77
N PHE A 159 -1.02 4.66 3.79
CA PHE A 159 -2.37 5.21 3.82
C PHE A 159 -3.43 4.12 3.96
N ALA A 160 -3.40 3.11 3.08
CA ALA A 160 -4.34 1.99 3.10
C ALA A 160 -4.28 1.22 4.43
N THR A 161 -3.08 0.99 4.95
CA THR A 161 -2.86 0.31 6.23
C THR A 161 -3.44 1.11 7.40
N LEU A 162 -3.12 2.40 7.48
CA LEU A 162 -3.62 3.28 8.54
C LEU A 162 -5.13 3.46 8.49
N LEU A 163 -5.72 3.45 7.29
CA LEU A 163 -7.16 3.46 7.12
C LEU A 163 -7.81 2.22 7.76
N GLY A 164 -7.28 1.03 7.47
CA GLY A 164 -7.74 -0.22 8.09
C GLY A 164 -7.58 -0.22 9.61
N LEU A 165 -6.43 0.24 10.11
CA LEU A 165 -6.17 0.36 11.54
C LEU A 165 -7.12 1.36 12.23
N LYS A 166 -7.41 2.49 11.58
CA LYS A 166 -8.36 3.49 12.09
C LYS A 166 -9.78 2.94 12.17
N MET A 167 -10.20 2.10 11.23
CA MET A 167 -11.49 1.41 11.31
C MET A 167 -11.53 0.39 12.46
N GLY A 168 -10.43 -0.33 12.68
CA GLY A 168 -10.15 -1.14 13.89
C GLY A 168 -11.06 -2.35 14.13
N ASN A 169 -12.11 -2.51 13.33
CA ASN A 169 -13.05 -3.63 13.39
C ASN A 169 -12.45 -4.91 12.79
N ALA A 170 -13.05 -6.06 13.09
CA ALA A 170 -12.53 -7.38 12.69
C ALA A 170 -12.34 -7.50 11.17
N PHE A 171 -13.31 -7.01 10.39
CA PHE A 171 -13.23 -7.00 8.93
C PHE A 171 -12.02 -6.20 8.42
N ALA A 172 -11.87 -4.93 8.84
CA ALA A 172 -10.78 -4.08 8.38
C ALA A 172 -9.39 -4.63 8.77
N LEU A 173 -9.28 -5.28 9.93
CA LEU A 173 -8.04 -5.93 10.34
C LEU A 173 -7.78 -7.22 9.57
N GLY A 174 -8.81 -8.00 9.26
CA GLY A 174 -8.73 -9.16 8.37
C GLY A 174 -8.25 -8.79 6.97
N VAL A 175 -8.69 -7.64 6.43
CA VAL A 175 -8.17 -7.09 5.17
C VAL A 175 -6.65 -6.87 5.23
N LEU A 176 -6.13 -6.30 6.32
CA LEU A 176 -4.69 -6.07 6.49
C LEU A 176 -3.91 -7.39 6.64
N GLU A 177 -4.44 -8.37 7.39
CA GLU A 177 -3.84 -9.71 7.50
C GLU A 177 -3.79 -10.42 6.14
N ASN A 178 -4.89 -10.38 5.38
CA ASN A 178 -4.97 -10.96 4.04
C ASN A 178 -4.04 -10.26 3.04
N THR A 179 -3.85 -8.95 3.18
CA THR A 179 -2.93 -8.19 2.32
C THR A 179 -1.48 -8.54 2.63
N ALA A 180 -1.09 -8.58 3.91
CA ALA A 180 0.25 -9.02 4.29
C ALA A 180 0.52 -10.45 3.82
N ALA A 181 -0.45 -11.36 3.96
CA ALA A 181 -0.37 -12.71 3.42
C ALA A 181 -0.23 -12.70 1.88
N GLY A 182 -1.01 -11.87 1.18
CA GLY A 182 -0.96 -11.75 -0.28
C GLY A 182 0.43 -11.37 -0.79
N TRP A 183 1.09 -10.42 -0.14
CA TRP A 183 2.48 -10.08 -0.47
C TRP A 183 3.47 -11.22 -0.20
N PHE A 184 3.34 -11.95 0.91
CA PHE A 184 4.17 -13.13 1.16
C PHE A 184 3.95 -14.25 0.12
N LEU A 185 2.70 -14.46 -0.32
CA LEU A 185 2.38 -15.42 -1.37
C LEU A 185 2.90 -14.95 -2.74
N SER A 186 2.84 -13.66 -3.04
CA SER A 186 3.40 -13.08 -4.27
C SER A 186 4.91 -13.30 -4.34
N ASP A 187 5.65 -13.07 -3.24
CA ASP A 187 7.09 -13.37 -3.17
C ASP A 187 7.35 -14.87 -3.42
N GLN A 188 6.54 -15.75 -2.85
CA GLN A 188 6.65 -17.19 -3.06
C GLN A 188 6.44 -17.57 -4.54
N ARG A 189 5.40 -17.02 -5.18
CA ARG A 189 5.12 -17.18 -6.61
C ARG A 189 6.25 -16.65 -7.49
N ASN A 190 6.80 -15.49 -7.15
CA ASN A 190 7.90 -14.90 -7.90
C ASN A 190 9.14 -15.80 -7.85
N ARG A 191 9.46 -16.35 -6.67
CA ARG A 191 10.57 -17.31 -6.52
C ARG A 191 10.35 -18.62 -7.27
N SER A 192 9.15 -19.21 -7.20
CA SER A 192 8.85 -20.48 -7.89
C SER A 192 8.95 -20.32 -9.41
N ASN A 193 8.59 -19.15 -9.93
CA ASN A 193 8.69 -18.81 -11.35
C ASN A 193 10.07 -18.31 -11.79
N GLY A 194 11.06 -18.28 -10.89
CA GLY A 194 12.41 -17.81 -11.19
C GLY A 194 12.50 -16.31 -11.49
N ILE A 195 11.52 -15.53 -11.03
CA ILE A 195 11.52 -14.07 -11.14
C ILE A 195 12.50 -13.50 -10.10
N HIS A 196 13.45 -12.70 -10.57
CA HIS A 196 14.46 -12.08 -9.71
C HIS A 196 13.93 -10.82 -9.03
N LEU A 197 14.49 -10.50 -7.86
CA LEU A 197 14.17 -9.28 -7.10
C LEU A 197 14.49 -8.03 -7.93
N ALA A 198 13.46 -7.22 -8.20
CA ALA A 198 13.59 -5.96 -8.92
C ALA A 198 13.85 -4.81 -7.95
N PHE A 199 15.10 -4.66 -7.47
CA PHE A 199 15.47 -3.59 -6.53
C PHE A 199 15.30 -2.15 -7.09
N PHE A 200 15.12 -2.02 -8.40
CA PHE A 200 14.89 -0.75 -9.10
C PHE A 200 13.40 -0.43 -9.30
N ASP A 201 12.49 -1.32 -8.90
CA ASP A 201 11.05 -1.09 -9.00
C ASP A 201 10.63 0.10 -8.12
N GLN A 202 9.53 0.77 -8.49
CA GLN A 202 8.95 1.86 -7.71
C GLN A 202 8.22 1.35 -6.46
N HIS A 203 7.80 0.09 -6.45
CA HIS A 203 7.24 -0.61 -5.30
C HIS A 203 8.35 -1.25 -4.46
N GLY A 204 8.14 -1.29 -3.14
CA GLY A 204 9.00 -2.10 -2.27
C GLY A 204 8.94 -3.57 -2.68
N LEU A 205 9.97 -4.35 -2.32
CA LEU A 205 9.92 -5.80 -2.53
C LEU A 205 8.70 -6.38 -1.80
N ASP A 206 8.05 -7.39 -2.38
CA ASP A 206 6.86 -8.03 -1.81
C ASP A 206 6.96 -8.27 -0.29
N GLN A 207 8.07 -8.87 0.18
CA GLN A 207 8.28 -9.08 1.61
C GLN A 207 8.48 -7.81 2.42
N GLN A 208 9.10 -6.76 1.85
CA GLN A 208 9.21 -5.46 2.53
C GLN A 208 7.83 -4.84 2.72
N ARG A 209 6.97 -4.90 1.70
CA ARG A 209 5.57 -4.44 1.79
C ARG A 209 4.80 -5.23 2.85
N ALA A 210 4.91 -6.56 2.82
CA ALA A 210 4.28 -7.45 3.81
C ALA A 210 4.72 -7.12 5.25
N TYR A 211 6.03 -7.03 5.50
CA TYR A 211 6.55 -6.72 6.83
C TYR A 211 6.24 -5.29 7.27
N ASN A 212 6.14 -4.32 6.35
CA ASN A 212 5.75 -2.96 6.68
C ASN A 212 4.30 -2.91 7.19
N ILE A 213 3.36 -3.58 6.50
CA ILE A 213 1.95 -3.68 6.93
C ILE A 213 1.89 -4.31 8.33
N VAL A 214 2.51 -5.48 8.52
CA VAL A 214 2.51 -6.16 9.84
C VAL A 214 3.15 -5.27 10.91
N CYS A 215 4.22 -4.53 10.58
CA CYS A 215 4.87 -3.65 11.53
C CYS A 215 3.95 -2.49 11.93
N LEU A 216 3.23 -1.86 11.00
CA LEU A 216 2.25 -0.83 11.34
C LEU A 216 1.11 -1.38 12.21
N MET A 217 0.66 -2.62 11.96
CA MET A 217 -0.30 -3.29 12.83
C MET A 217 0.27 -3.49 14.24
N VAL A 218 1.43 -4.11 14.38
CA VAL A 218 2.11 -4.33 15.67
C VAL A 218 2.40 -3.02 16.40
N GLY A 219 2.79 -1.97 15.68
CA GLY A 219 3.03 -0.66 16.25
C GLY A 219 1.77 0.03 16.79
N SER A 220 0.60 -0.30 16.23
CA SER A 220 -0.69 0.22 16.71
C SER A 220 -1.16 -0.46 18.00
N ASP A 221 -0.94 -1.76 18.13
CA ASP A 221 -1.28 -2.56 19.30
C ASP A 221 -0.45 -3.85 19.33
N ILE A 222 0.68 -3.83 20.04
CA ILE A 222 1.60 -4.97 20.08
C ILE A 222 0.95 -6.19 20.70
N GLU A 223 0.10 -6.04 21.71
CA GLU A 223 -0.52 -7.18 22.40
C GLU A 223 -1.50 -7.90 21.49
N LYS A 224 -2.26 -7.15 20.70
CA LYS A 224 -3.19 -7.72 19.71
C LYS A 224 -2.48 -8.45 18.58
N PHE A 225 -1.39 -7.89 18.05
CA PHE A 225 -0.77 -8.40 16.81
C PHE A 225 0.53 -9.19 17.03
N ARG A 226 0.98 -9.40 18.27
CA ARG A 226 2.17 -10.21 18.60
C ARG A 226 2.12 -11.61 17.97
N SER A 227 0.95 -12.25 18.00
CA SER A 227 0.77 -13.57 17.40
C SER A 227 1.00 -13.54 15.90
N LEU A 228 0.44 -12.56 15.19
CA LEU A 228 0.67 -12.37 13.75
C LEU A 228 2.16 -12.15 13.46
N ALA A 229 2.81 -11.25 14.19
CA ALA A 229 4.23 -10.93 14.04
C ALA A 229 5.13 -12.17 14.21
N ASN A 230 4.84 -12.99 15.23
CA ASN A 230 5.53 -14.24 15.47
C ASN A 230 5.30 -15.25 14.35
N ARG A 231 4.05 -15.38 13.85
CA ARG A 231 3.71 -16.29 12.73
C ARG A 231 4.48 -15.96 11.46
N VAL A 232 4.68 -14.68 11.16
CA VAL A 232 5.44 -14.23 9.96
C VAL A 232 6.96 -14.15 10.21
N GLY A 233 7.43 -14.57 11.38
CA GLY A 233 8.85 -14.61 11.73
C GLY A 233 9.50 -13.24 11.92
N MET A 234 8.74 -12.21 12.31
CA MET A 234 9.29 -10.89 12.61
C MET A 234 10.13 -10.96 13.90
N PRO A 235 11.41 -10.55 13.89
CA PRO A 235 12.26 -10.57 15.08
C PRO A 235 11.68 -9.69 16.20
N GLU A 236 11.82 -10.13 17.46
CA GLU A 236 11.26 -9.42 18.63
C GLU A 236 11.75 -7.97 18.72
N ALA A 237 13.04 -7.72 18.46
CA ALA A 237 13.59 -6.37 18.42
C ALA A 237 12.89 -5.49 17.37
N ARG A 238 12.51 -6.05 16.22
CA ARG A 238 11.76 -5.31 15.20
C ARG A 238 10.33 -5.02 15.68
N GLN A 239 9.65 -6.01 16.27
CA GLN A 239 8.31 -5.83 16.85
C GLN A 239 8.30 -4.67 17.87
N GLN A 240 9.31 -4.59 18.74
CA GLN A 240 9.44 -3.52 19.74
C GLN A 240 9.63 -2.13 19.11
N SER A 241 10.34 -2.05 17.97
CA SER A 241 10.55 -0.77 17.26
C SER A 241 9.35 -0.30 16.43
N CYS A 242 8.40 -1.20 16.11
CA CYS A 242 7.27 -0.89 15.22
C CYS A 242 6.34 0.20 15.73
N ALA A 243 6.30 0.46 17.04
CA ALA A 243 5.55 1.58 17.61
C ALA A 243 6.03 2.95 17.07
N GLY A 244 7.34 3.08 16.78
CA GLY A 244 7.91 4.28 16.17
C GLY A 244 7.42 4.47 14.72
N ASP A 245 7.46 3.40 13.93
CA ASP A 245 6.98 3.38 12.54
C ASP A 245 5.48 3.74 12.46
N TYR A 246 4.64 3.10 13.28
CA TYR A 246 3.21 3.42 13.34
C TYR A 246 2.97 4.86 13.78
N SER A 247 3.64 5.33 14.84
CA SER A 247 3.51 6.70 15.32
C SER A 247 3.86 7.71 14.24
N ASN A 248 4.98 7.52 13.54
CA ASN A 248 5.42 8.40 12.47
C ASN A 248 4.44 8.40 11.28
N ALA A 249 4.03 7.23 10.82
CA ALA A 249 3.11 7.11 9.69
C ALA A 249 1.73 7.71 10.03
N SER A 250 1.17 7.37 11.19
CA SER A 250 -0.12 7.87 11.67
C SER A 250 -0.09 9.38 11.87
N TRP A 251 0.94 9.92 12.53
CA TRP A 251 1.08 11.36 12.72
C TRP A 251 1.20 12.10 11.39
N SER A 252 2.05 11.61 10.48
CA SER A 252 2.32 12.27 9.19
C SER A 252 1.07 12.34 8.33
N TRP A 253 0.36 11.21 8.16
CA TRP A 253 -0.88 11.18 7.39
C TRP A 253 -1.99 12.00 8.05
N ASN A 254 -2.14 11.94 9.37
CA ASN A 254 -3.14 12.76 10.05
C ASN A 254 -2.86 14.26 9.90
N LYS A 255 -1.59 14.67 10.01
CA LYS A 255 -1.19 16.07 9.82
C LYS A 255 -1.37 16.55 8.39
N ALA A 256 -0.98 15.74 7.41
CA ALA A 256 -1.15 16.06 6.00
C ALA A 256 -2.63 16.20 5.62
N LEU A 257 -3.50 15.34 6.16
CA LEU A 257 -4.93 15.32 5.83
C LEU A 257 -5.80 16.28 6.65
N GLU A 258 -5.33 16.76 7.81
CA GLU A 258 -6.05 17.66 8.72
C GLU A 258 -6.73 18.84 8.00
N PRO A 259 -6.02 19.65 7.17
CA PRO A 259 -6.63 20.80 6.50
C PRO A 259 -7.61 20.42 5.37
N HIS A 260 -7.70 19.14 5.00
CA HIS A 260 -8.54 18.65 3.91
C HIS A 260 -9.75 17.84 4.40
N ARG A 261 -9.93 17.72 5.72
CA ARG A 261 -11.09 17.02 6.29
C ARG A 261 -12.38 17.77 5.98
N ARG A 262 -13.42 17.02 5.65
CA ARG A 262 -14.74 17.56 5.39
C ARG A 262 -15.36 18.11 6.69
N GLY A 263 -15.82 19.36 6.67
CA GLY A 263 -16.65 19.91 7.73
C GLY A 263 -18.11 19.46 7.63
N PRO A 264 -18.93 19.61 8.69
CA PRO A 264 -20.35 19.27 8.65
C PRO A 264 -21.13 19.98 7.53
N GLU A 265 -20.79 21.26 7.30
CA GLU A 265 -21.42 22.13 6.31
C GLU A 265 -20.83 22.00 4.89
N THR A 266 -19.74 21.24 4.73
CA THR A 266 -19.13 21.01 3.42
C THR A 266 -19.89 19.87 2.71
N PRO A 267 -20.47 20.11 1.53
CA PRO A 267 -21.12 19.05 0.76
C PRO A 267 -20.14 17.92 0.45
N GLN A 268 -20.65 16.69 0.37
CA GLN A 268 -19.86 15.57 -0.10
C GLN A 268 -19.51 15.78 -1.57
N THR A 269 -18.22 15.67 -1.90
CA THR A 269 -17.80 15.67 -3.30
C THR A 269 -18.34 14.43 -3.99
N LYS A 270 -18.94 14.61 -5.17
CA LYS A 270 -19.43 13.51 -5.98
C LYS A 270 -18.25 12.67 -6.49
N ILE A 271 -18.28 11.38 -6.16
CA ILE A 271 -17.38 10.37 -6.71
C ILE A 271 -18.22 9.49 -7.62
N ASN A 272 -17.93 9.50 -8.93
CA ASN A 272 -18.65 8.68 -9.90
C ASN A 272 -18.24 7.22 -9.75
N ILE A 273 -19.18 6.30 -9.92
CA ILE A 273 -18.95 4.86 -9.77
C ILE A 273 -19.35 4.19 -11.06
N ILE A 274 -18.40 3.49 -11.67
CA ILE A 274 -18.62 2.83 -12.96
C ILE A 274 -18.13 1.38 -12.87
N TYR A 275 -18.97 0.47 -13.34
CA TYR A 275 -18.61 -0.92 -13.57
C TYR A 275 -18.82 -1.14 -15.06
N GLU A 276 -17.73 -1.10 -15.82
CA GLU A 276 -17.73 -1.36 -17.27
C GLU A 276 -18.05 -2.84 -17.55
N PRO A 277 -18.54 -3.18 -18.76
CA PRO A 277 -18.83 -4.57 -19.10
C PRO A 277 -17.63 -5.49 -18.89
N GLY A 278 -17.81 -6.53 -18.07
CA GLY A 278 -16.74 -7.45 -17.72
C GLY A 278 -16.27 -8.31 -18.89
N GLY A 279 -17.08 -8.52 -19.93
CA GLY A 279 -16.70 -9.35 -21.08
C GLY A 279 -16.29 -10.76 -20.61
N PRO A 280 -15.03 -11.21 -20.81
CA PRO A 280 -14.52 -12.46 -20.24
C PRO A 280 -14.64 -12.56 -18.71
N ASN A 281 -14.68 -11.42 -18.01
CA ASN A 281 -14.76 -11.31 -16.56
C ASN A 281 -16.16 -10.95 -16.04
N ALA A 282 -17.22 -11.20 -16.82
CA ALA A 282 -18.61 -10.82 -16.47
C ALA A 282 -19.07 -11.36 -15.10
N GLU A 283 -18.54 -12.51 -14.68
CA GLU A 283 -18.79 -13.09 -13.36
C GLU A 283 -18.21 -12.23 -12.23
N LEU A 284 -16.96 -11.78 -12.38
CA LEU A 284 -16.31 -10.89 -11.41
C LEU A 284 -17.00 -9.51 -11.39
N GLU A 285 -17.41 -8.98 -12.54
CA GLU A 285 -18.24 -7.76 -12.60
C GLU A 285 -19.48 -7.93 -11.72
N ALA A 286 -20.25 -8.99 -11.91
CA ALA A 286 -21.48 -9.23 -11.17
C ALA A 286 -21.22 -9.33 -9.65
N VAL A 287 -20.13 -9.99 -9.25
CA VAL A 287 -19.72 -10.10 -7.85
C VAL A 287 -19.39 -8.73 -7.26
N PHE A 288 -18.48 -7.97 -7.85
CA PHE A 288 -18.08 -6.68 -7.26
C PHE A 288 -19.20 -5.65 -7.29
N ARG A 289 -20.06 -5.68 -8.31
CA ARG A 289 -21.29 -4.88 -8.35
C ARG A 289 -22.24 -5.24 -7.20
N HIS A 290 -22.39 -6.53 -6.88
CA HIS A 290 -23.19 -6.98 -5.74
C HIS A 290 -22.56 -6.57 -4.40
N LEU A 291 -21.24 -6.68 -4.27
CA LEU A 291 -20.49 -6.26 -3.09
C LEU A 291 -20.56 -4.76 -2.83
N ARG A 292 -20.85 -3.94 -3.86
CA ARG A 292 -20.87 -2.48 -3.78
C ARG A 292 -19.59 -1.91 -3.15
N MET A 293 -18.45 -2.45 -3.59
CA MET A 293 -17.14 -2.12 -3.02
C MET A 293 -16.76 -0.68 -3.35
N LEU A 294 -16.89 -0.29 -4.63
CA LEU A 294 -16.60 1.07 -5.08
C LEU A 294 -17.47 2.10 -4.35
N GLU A 295 -18.75 1.80 -4.16
CA GLU A 295 -19.70 2.61 -3.39
C GLU A 295 -19.23 2.80 -1.96
N SER A 296 -18.81 1.73 -1.29
CA SER A 296 -18.38 1.79 0.11
C SER A 296 -17.14 2.68 0.29
N VAL A 297 -16.19 2.58 -0.65
CA VAL A 297 -14.99 3.41 -0.66
C VAL A 297 -15.32 4.86 -1.02
N ALA A 298 -16.17 5.09 -2.03
CA ALA A 298 -16.63 6.42 -2.43
C ALA A 298 -17.39 7.14 -1.31
N ASP A 299 -18.31 6.44 -0.63
CA ASP A 299 -19.09 6.99 0.49
C ASP A 299 -18.16 7.35 1.66
N TYR A 300 -17.21 6.47 1.99
CA TYR A 300 -16.20 6.78 3.00
C TYR A 300 -15.36 8.00 2.58
N ALA A 301 -14.74 7.98 1.41
CA ALA A 301 -13.87 9.03 0.92
C ALA A 301 -14.58 10.40 0.86
N SER A 302 -15.78 10.45 0.27
CA SER A 302 -16.57 11.68 0.15
C SER A 302 -17.09 12.20 1.50
N SER A 303 -17.33 11.30 2.47
CA SER A 303 -17.69 11.70 3.84
C SER A 303 -16.50 12.23 4.64
N GLN A 304 -15.27 11.76 4.38
CA GLN A 304 -14.13 12.14 5.22
C GLN A 304 -13.39 13.38 4.74
N PHE A 305 -13.36 13.62 3.42
CA PHE A 305 -12.49 14.64 2.82
C PHE A 305 -13.25 15.59 1.90
N ALA A 306 -12.79 16.83 1.87
CA ALA A 306 -13.25 17.85 0.94
C ALA A 306 -12.39 17.81 -0.33
N TRP A 307 -12.74 16.90 -1.25
CA TRP A 307 -12.01 16.73 -2.51
C TRP A 307 -12.17 17.97 -3.40
N ARG A 308 -11.07 18.38 -4.06
CA ARG A 308 -11.02 19.61 -4.88
C ARG A 308 -11.75 19.50 -6.21
N ALA A 309 -11.92 18.29 -6.71
CA ALA A 309 -12.56 18.00 -7.99
C ALA A 309 -13.37 16.69 -7.90
N GLU A 310 -14.31 16.53 -8.83
CA GLU A 310 -14.96 15.24 -9.06
C GLU A 310 -13.93 14.24 -9.62
N LEU A 311 -14.08 12.98 -9.21
CA LEU A 311 -13.27 11.86 -9.66
C LEU A 311 -14.16 10.63 -9.86
N SER A 312 -13.62 9.59 -10.48
CA SER A 312 -14.35 8.33 -10.70
C SER A 312 -13.59 7.14 -10.11
N LEU A 313 -14.33 6.22 -9.50
CA LEU A 313 -13.84 4.87 -9.19
C LEU A 313 -14.48 3.91 -10.17
N GLU A 314 -13.65 3.15 -10.87
CA GLU A 314 -14.09 2.29 -11.97
C GLU A 314 -13.54 0.87 -11.81
N MET A 315 -14.37 -0.11 -12.15
CA MET A 315 -13.90 -1.47 -12.41
C MET A 315 -14.16 -1.84 -13.87
N GLN A 316 -13.18 -2.46 -14.51
CA GLN A 316 -13.26 -2.82 -15.92
C GLN A 316 -12.33 -3.99 -16.29
N THR A 317 -12.47 -4.52 -17.50
CA THR A 317 -11.55 -5.50 -18.09
C THR A 317 -10.39 -4.78 -18.77
N CYS A 318 -9.16 -5.09 -18.34
CA CYS A 318 -7.95 -4.40 -18.80
C CYS A 318 -7.02 -5.26 -19.65
N GLY A 319 -7.12 -6.59 -19.55
CA GLY A 319 -6.15 -7.53 -20.13
C GLY A 319 -4.91 -7.81 -19.26
N SER A 320 -4.80 -7.18 -18.09
CA SER A 320 -3.74 -7.41 -17.10
C SER A 320 -4.27 -7.21 -15.67
N PRO A 321 -3.72 -7.92 -14.65
CA PRO A 321 -4.15 -7.80 -13.26
C PRO A 321 -3.56 -6.55 -12.62
N ASP A 322 -4.21 -5.40 -12.83
CA ASP A 322 -3.69 -4.09 -12.41
C ASP A 322 -4.73 -3.25 -11.65
N ALA A 323 -4.25 -2.25 -10.93
CA ALA A 323 -5.05 -1.15 -10.38
C ALA A 323 -4.21 0.12 -10.44
N GLY A 324 -4.84 1.26 -10.71
CA GLY A 324 -4.11 2.51 -10.84
C GLY A 324 -4.95 3.76 -10.71
N TRP A 325 -4.32 4.80 -10.18
CA TRP A 325 -4.78 6.18 -10.24
C TRP A 325 -4.23 6.89 -11.49
N TYR A 326 -5.14 7.43 -12.30
CA TYR A 326 -4.86 8.12 -13.55
C TYR A 326 -5.22 9.61 -13.41
N PRO A 327 -4.28 10.48 -12.96
CA PRO A 327 -4.58 11.87 -12.62
C PRO A 327 -5.06 12.71 -13.81
N GLU A 328 -4.63 12.38 -15.03
CA GLU A 328 -4.99 13.11 -16.26
C GLU A 328 -6.48 13.00 -16.63
N ILE A 329 -7.11 11.88 -16.26
CA ILE A 329 -8.54 11.63 -16.45
C ILE A 329 -9.32 11.59 -15.12
N ARG A 330 -8.63 11.73 -13.99
CA ARG A 330 -9.16 11.65 -12.62
C ARG A 330 -9.95 10.39 -12.34
N LYS A 331 -9.36 9.24 -12.70
CA LYS A 331 -9.98 7.92 -12.50
C LYS A 331 -9.08 7.02 -11.68
N VAL A 332 -9.65 6.38 -10.67
CA VAL A 332 -9.10 5.14 -10.12
C VAL A 332 -9.72 4.00 -10.91
N ILE A 333 -8.90 3.14 -11.48
CA ILE A 333 -9.34 1.99 -12.27
C ILE A 333 -8.79 0.74 -11.60
N VAL A 334 -9.68 -0.21 -11.31
CA VAL A 334 -9.32 -1.54 -10.79
C VAL A 334 -9.74 -2.58 -11.83
N CYS A 335 -8.78 -3.37 -12.30
CA CYS A 335 -9.02 -4.37 -13.33
C CYS A 335 -9.66 -5.63 -12.72
N TYR A 336 -10.67 -6.20 -13.38
CA TYR A 336 -11.28 -7.45 -12.91
C TYR A 336 -10.25 -8.60 -12.84
N GLU A 337 -9.26 -8.59 -13.73
CA GLU A 337 -8.15 -9.53 -13.73
C GLU A 337 -7.34 -9.52 -12.44
N LEU A 338 -7.30 -8.39 -11.71
CA LEU A 338 -6.61 -8.31 -10.42
C LEU A 338 -7.26 -9.25 -9.39
N ALA A 339 -8.59 -9.29 -9.37
CA ALA A 339 -9.33 -10.23 -8.51
C ALA A 339 -9.09 -11.69 -8.92
N ALA A 340 -9.02 -11.96 -10.23
CA ALA A 340 -8.70 -13.28 -10.75
C ALA A 340 -7.27 -13.72 -10.37
N ASP A 341 -6.29 -12.82 -10.46
CA ASP A 341 -4.90 -13.09 -10.06
C ASP A 341 -4.80 -13.39 -8.57
N PHE A 342 -5.49 -12.64 -7.71
CA PHE A 342 -5.55 -12.97 -6.28
C PHE A 342 -6.22 -14.32 -6.01
N ALA A 343 -7.26 -14.67 -6.77
CA ALA A 343 -7.90 -15.97 -6.62
C ALA A 343 -6.94 -17.10 -6.99
N GLN A 344 -6.23 -16.96 -8.11
CA GLN A 344 -5.19 -17.91 -8.54
C GLN A 344 -4.06 -18.00 -7.51
N LEU A 345 -3.57 -16.86 -7.02
CA LEU A 345 -2.52 -16.79 -5.99
C LEU A 345 -2.93 -17.56 -4.74
N TYR A 346 -4.16 -17.38 -4.26
CA TYR A 346 -4.67 -18.11 -3.10
C TYR A 346 -4.83 -19.60 -3.38
N LEU A 347 -5.35 -19.99 -4.54
CA LEU A 347 -5.58 -21.40 -4.87
C LEU A 347 -4.27 -22.18 -5.08
N GLU A 348 -3.23 -21.55 -5.63
CA GLU A 348 -1.95 -22.18 -5.93
C GLU A 348 -0.96 -22.15 -4.75
N TYR A 349 -0.92 -21.02 -4.02
CA TYR A 349 0.08 -20.78 -2.98
C TYR A 349 -0.51 -20.63 -1.59
N GLY A 350 -1.82 -20.39 -1.48
CA GLY A 350 -2.52 -20.31 -0.19
C GLY A 350 -2.53 -21.66 0.51
N ASP A 351 -1.64 -21.82 1.48
CA ASP A 351 -1.59 -23.02 2.32
C ASP A 351 -2.69 -22.92 3.39
N LYS A 352 -3.56 -23.94 3.49
CA LYS A 352 -4.64 -23.97 4.50
C LYS A 352 -4.10 -24.05 5.94
N GLN A 353 -2.78 -24.29 6.15
CA GLN A 353 -2.19 -24.49 7.48
C GLN A 353 -0.75 -23.96 7.69
N ARG A 354 -0.15 -23.17 6.79
CA ARG A 354 1.23 -22.67 7.00
C ARG A 354 1.45 -21.24 6.48
N PRO A 355 2.05 -20.35 7.27
CA PRO A 355 2.76 -19.22 6.69
C PRO A 355 4.04 -19.71 5.98
N PRO A 356 4.50 -19.03 4.92
CA PRO A 356 5.78 -19.35 4.30
C PRO A 356 6.90 -19.22 5.35
N PRO A 357 7.94 -20.09 5.31
CA PRO A 357 8.99 -20.02 6.29
C PRO A 357 9.69 -18.65 6.20
N PRO A 358 9.95 -17.98 7.34
CA PRO A 358 10.87 -16.86 7.34
C PRO A 358 12.21 -17.38 6.83
N PHE A 359 12.90 -16.58 6.02
CA PHE A 359 14.24 -16.88 5.52
C PHE A 359 15.08 -17.58 6.58
N ALA A 360 15.31 -18.87 6.39
CA ALA A 360 16.41 -19.54 7.06
C ALA A 360 17.67 -18.98 6.41
N TRP A 361 18.28 -17.96 7.02
CA TRP A 361 19.70 -17.73 6.83
C TRP A 361 20.41 -19.02 7.22
N LYS A 362 20.69 -19.88 6.24
CA LYS A 362 21.83 -20.78 6.37
C LYS A 362 23.01 -19.84 6.61
N ARG A 363 23.49 -19.80 7.86
CA ARG A 363 24.79 -19.24 8.21
C ARG A 363 25.77 -19.77 7.18
N LEU A 364 26.26 -18.88 6.32
CA LEU A 364 27.51 -19.11 5.61
C LEU A 364 28.58 -19.07 6.70
N ASN A 365 28.89 -20.25 7.24
CA ASN A 365 30.17 -20.53 7.86
C ASN A 365 30.97 -21.37 6.86
#